data_AF-A0A2P8DZB6-F1
#
_entry.id   AF-A0A2P8DZB6-F1
#
_cell.length_a   1.000
_cell.length_b   1.000
_cell.length_c   1.000
_cell.angle_alpha   90.00
_cell.angle_beta   90.00
_cell.angle_gamma   90.00
#
_symmetry.space_group_name_H-M   'P 1'
#
loop_
_entity.id
_entity.type
_entity.pdbx_description
1 polymer ?
#
loop_
_entity_poly.entity_id
_entity_poly.type
_entity_poly.pdbx_seq_one_letter_code
_entity_poly.pdbx_strand_id
1 'polypeptide(L)'
;MNNVFRSIFFVMIFFQAGCNIEKVDEAKLLRVEVIAIHDEVMPLMGELKSLKKEVKLKTANLLESDSSANAEKIKELRDLENQLDDAFEGMFVWMRQYKAPDESVSEEEAKAYLTQQKILVEKVNKDIKEALQAAKVELGKI
;
A
#
# COMPACT_ATOMS: atom_id res chain seq x y z
N MET A 1 -73.97 -41.23 5.62
CA MET A 1 -74.66 -40.33 4.68
C MET A 1 -73.97 -38.99 4.76
N ASN A 2 -73.28 -38.61 3.68
CA ASN A 2 -72.75 -37.28 3.34
C ASN A 2 -71.50 -36.81 4.11
N ASN A 3 -70.44 -36.26 3.53
CA ASN A 3 -69.95 -36.18 2.16
C ASN A 3 -68.44 -35.89 2.25
N VAL A 4 -67.67 -36.57 1.41
CA VAL A 4 -66.27 -36.26 1.09
C VAL A 4 -66.23 -35.02 0.18
N PHE A 5 -65.06 -34.35 0.12
CA PHE A 5 -64.57 -33.50 -0.97
C PHE A 5 -64.78 -31.98 -0.80
N ARG A 6 -63.70 -31.22 -0.52
CA ARG A 6 -62.97 -30.41 -1.54
C ARG A 6 -61.97 -29.44 -0.92
N SER A 7 -60.82 -29.41 -1.60
CA SER A 7 -59.99 -28.25 -1.88
C SER A 7 -59.14 -27.66 -0.75
N ILE A 8 -57.85 -28.00 -0.72
CA ILE A 8 -56.78 -27.32 -1.48
C ILE A 8 -56.32 -26.06 -0.74
N PHE A 9 -55.14 -26.20 -0.14
CA PHE A 9 -54.03 -25.25 -0.26
C PHE A 9 -54.29 -23.81 0.18
N PHE A 10 -53.91 -23.48 1.41
CA PHE A 10 -53.20 -22.23 1.63
C PHE A 10 -52.13 -22.45 2.69
N VAL A 11 -51.03 -23.03 2.22
CA VAL A 11 -49.72 -22.98 2.86
C VAL A 11 -49.35 -21.51 2.97
N MET A 12 -49.65 -20.89 4.11
CA MET A 12 -49.10 -19.57 4.47
C MET A 12 -47.74 -19.79 5.14
N ILE A 13 -46.84 -20.41 4.40
CA ILE A 13 -45.40 -20.30 4.62
C ILE A 13 -45.04 -18.90 4.11
N PHE A 14 -45.13 -17.91 5.00
CA PHE A 14 -44.37 -16.68 4.82
C PHE A 14 -42.91 -17.03 5.08
N PHE A 15 -42.25 -17.50 4.01
CA PHE A 15 -40.80 -17.59 3.90
C PHE A 15 -40.27 -16.16 3.86
N GLN A 16 -40.24 -15.49 5.01
CA GLN A 16 -39.36 -14.36 5.25
C GLN A 16 -37.95 -14.94 5.46
N ALA A 17 -37.42 -15.60 4.43
CA ALA A 17 -35.98 -15.63 4.21
C ALA A 17 -35.63 -14.24 3.67
N GLY A 18 -35.71 -13.24 4.55
CA GLY A 18 -35.02 -11.98 4.36
C GLY A 18 -33.55 -12.33 4.30
N CYS A 19 -33.07 -12.53 3.07
CA CYS A 19 -31.64 -12.52 2.79
C CYS A 19 -31.19 -11.11 3.21
N ASN A 20 -30.72 -10.98 4.45
CA ASN A 20 -29.88 -9.86 4.86
C ASN A 20 -28.62 -10.03 4.02
N ILE A 21 -28.66 -9.57 2.77
CA ILE A 21 -27.46 -9.23 2.03
C ILE A 21 -26.87 -8.10 2.85
N GLU A 22 -25.99 -8.48 3.77
CA GLU A 22 -25.16 -7.58 4.55
C GLU A 22 -24.58 -6.59 3.52
N LYS A 23 -25.03 -5.34 3.56
CA LYS A 23 -24.51 -4.32 2.65
C LYS A 23 -23.02 -4.29 2.88
N VAL A 24 -22.26 -4.75 1.88
CA VAL A 24 -20.80 -4.74 1.95
C VAL A 24 -20.39 -3.29 2.08
N ASP A 25 -19.78 -2.95 3.21
CA ASP A 25 -19.21 -1.64 3.45
C ASP A 25 -17.98 -1.48 2.55
N GLU A 26 -18.22 -0.91 1.37
CA GLU A 26 -17.19 -0.66 0.35
C GLU A 26 -16.07 0.25 0.87
N ALA A 27 -16.36 1.19 1.77
CA ALA A 27 -15.35 2.03 2.39
C ALA A 27 -14.42 1.19 3.30
N LYS A 28 -14.97 0.22 4.03
CA LYS A 28 -14.19 -0.74 4.81
C LYS A 28 -13.31 -1.63 3.95
N LEU A 29 -13.80 -2.11 2.81
CA LEU A 29 -12.96 -2.88 1.87
C LEU A 29 -11.81 -2.04 1.32
N LEU A 30 -12.09 -0.81 0.88
CA LEU A 30 -11.07 0.09 0.35
C LEU A 30 -10.01 0.43 1.41
N ARG A 31 -10.42 0.56 2.67
CA ARG A 31 -9.49 0.75 3.79
C ARG A 31 -8.55 -0.44 3.96
N VAL A 32 -9.06 -1.67 3.87
CA VAL A 32 -8.24 -2.89 3.92
C VAL A 32 -7.22 -2.88 2.79
N GLU A 33 -7.61 -2.51 1.58
CA GLU A 33 -6.69 -2.42 0.44
C GLU A 33 -5.59 -1.38 0.65
N VAL A 34 -5.93 -0.18 1.13
CA VAL A 34 -4.95 0.89 1.43
C VAL A 34 -3.90 0.41 2.43
N ILE A 35 -4.33 -0.24 3.52
CA ILE A 35 -3.42 -0.73 4.55
C ILE A 35 -2.62 -1.94 4.06
N ALA A 36 -3.20 -2.82 3.23
CA ALA A 36 -2.47 -3.94 2.64
C ALA A 36 -1.29 -3.47 1.77
N ILE A 37 -1.45 -2.39 1.01
CA ILE A 37 -0.38 -1.82 0.17
C ILE A 37 0.74 -1.21 1.04
N HIS A 38 0.37 -0.56 2.16
CA HIS A 38 1.32 -0.12 3.18
C HIS A 38 2.11 -1.29 3.76
N ASP A 39 1.41 -2.31 4.25
CA ASP A 39 1.99 -3.46 4.94
C ASP A 39 2.91 -4.29 4.04
N GLU A 40 2.65 -4.32 2.73
CA GLU A 40 3.49 -5.03 1.75
C GLU A 40 4.96 -4.59 1.79
N VAL A 41 5.21 -3.29 1.97
CA VAL A 41 6.57 -2.72 1.89
C VAL A 41 7.19 -2.44 3.27
N MET A 42 6.40 -2.51 4.35
CA MET A 42 6.92 -2.33 5.72
C MET A 42 8.07 -3.27 6.09
N PRO A 43 8.06 -4.57 5.73
CA PRO A 43 9.21 -5.46 5.96
C PRO A 43 10.49 -5.03 5.24
N LEU A 44 10.38 -4.25 4.17
CA LEU A 44 11.51 -3.86 3.32
C LEU A 44 12.26 -2.62 3.85
N MET A 45 11.71 -1.90 4.83
CA MET A 45 12.29 -0.65 5.34
C MET A 45 13.68 -0.84 5.95
N GLY A 46 13.93 -1.99 6.58
CA GLY A 46 15.25 -2.35 7.11
C GLY A 46 16.27 -2.60 5.99
N GLU A 47 15.85 -3.27 4.92
CA GLU A 47 16.67 -3.49 3.73
C GLU A 47 17.01 -2.16 3.05
N LEU A 48 16.02 -1.29 2.85
CA LEU A 48 16.18 0.04 2.25
C LEU A 48 17.28 0.86 2.95
N LYS A 49 17.23 0.91 4.28
CA LYS A 49 18.24 1.60 5.11
C LYS A 49 19.62 0.97 5.00
N SER A 50 19.68 -0.36 4.93
CA SER A 50 20.94 -1.11 4.81
C SER A 50 21.60 -0.86 3.47
N LEU A 51 20.84 -0.95 2.37
CA LEU A 51 21.34 -0.67 1.03
C LEU A 51 21.79 0.79 0.88
N LYS A 52 21.07 1.76 1.44
CA LYS A 52 21.53 3.17 1.48
C LYS A 52 22.90 3.31 2.12
N LYS A 53 23.15 2.63 3.23
CA LYS A 53 24.46 2.65 3.90
C LYS A 53 25.56 2.08 3.00
N GLU A 54 25.27 1.01 2.26
CA GLU A 54 26.24 0.39 1.34
C GLU A 54 26.52 1.25 0.12
N VAL A 55 25.50 1.87 -0.48
CA VAL A 55 25.67 2.85 -1.57
C VAL A 55 26.54 4.01 -1.08
N LYS A 56 26.27 4.55 0.12
CA LYS A 56 27.08 5.63 0.72
C LYS A 56 28.54 5.24 0.93
N LEU A 57 28.81 4.01 1.36
CA LEU A 57 30.18 3.50 1.48
C LEU A 57 30.87 3.41 0.11
N LYS A 58 30.15 2.94 -0.93
CA LYS A 58 30.66 2.92 -2.31
C LYS A 58 30.99 4.33 -2.81
N THR A 59 30.12 5.31 -2.56
CA THR A 59 30.37 6.73 -2.88
C THR A 59 31.62 7.27 -2.19
N ALA A 60 31.78 6.99 -0.90
CA ALA A 60 32.94 7.43 -0.12
C ALA A 60 34.25 6.84 -0.67
N ASN A 61 34.27 5.54 -0.99
CA ASN A 61 35.46 4.89 -1.57
C ASN A 61 35.85 5.49 -2.93
N LEU A 62 34.88 5.85 -3.77
CA LEU A 62 35.16 6.50 -5.06
C LEU A 62 35.71 7.91 -4.89
N LEU A 63 35.28 8.66 -3.86
CA LEU A 63 35.82 9.98 -3.55
C LEU A 63 37.29 9.92 -3.12
N GLU A 64 37.71 8.87 -2.42
CA GLU A 64 39.10 8.68 -1.98
C GLU A 64 40.05 8.30 -3.13
N SER A 65 39.53 7.78 -4.24
CA SER A 65 40.33 7.29 -5.37
C SER A 65 40.93 8.38 -6.29
N ASP A 66 40.79 9.67 -5.91
CA ASP A 66 41.38 10.88 -6.51
C ASP A 66 41.44 10.88 -8.05
N SER A 67 40.33 10.52 -8.69
CA SER A 67 40.20 10.49 -10.14
C SER A 67 38.96 11.25 -10.59
N SER A 68 39.16 12.30 -11.40
CA SER A 68 38.09 13.04 -12.05
C SER A 68 37.21 12.14 -12.94
N ALA A 69 37.69 10.96 -13.33
CA ALA A 69 36.92 9.96 -14.07
C ALA A 69 35.70 9.43 -13.29
N ASN A 70 35.69 9.54 -11.97
CA ASN A 70 34.59 9.04 -11.12
C ASN A 70 33.50 10.09 -10.86
N ALA A 71 33.64 11.32 -11.35
CA ALA A 71 32.72 12.42 -11.01
C ALA A 71 31.26 12.11 -11.39
N GLU A 72 31.03 11.57 -12.58
CA GLU A 72 29.69 11.16 -13.03
C GLU A 72 29.13 10.04 -12.16
N LYS A 73 29.95 9.00 -11.88
CA LYS A 73 29.52 7.88 -11.05
C LYS A 73 29.17 8.28 -9.62
N ILE A 74 29.96 9.19 -9.04
CA ILE A 74 29.69 9.76 -7.71
C ILE A 74 28.37 10.52 -7.71
N LYS A 75 28.05 11.26 -8.78
CA LYS A 75 26.76 11.95 -8.90
C LYS A 75 25.60 10.94 -8.95
N GLU A 76 25.70 9.89 -9.78
CA GLU A 76 24.68 8.84 -9.85
C GLU A 76 24.44 8.18 -8.49
N LEU A 77 25.50 7.86 -7.74
CA LEU A 77 25.38 7.25 -6.43
C LEU A 77 24.72 8.18 -5.41
N ARG A 78 25.02 9.48 -5.45
CA ARG A 78 24.34 10.47 -4.60
C ARG A 78 22.87 10.62 -4.94
N ASP A 79 22.53 10.60 -6.23
CA ASP A 79 21.14 10.65 -6.68
C ASP A 79 20.39 9.39 -6.18
N LEU A 80 21.03 8.22 -6.20
CA LEU A 80 20.48 6.99 -5.63
C LEU A 80 20.38 7.02 -4.10
N GLU A 81 21.36 7.58 -3.39
CA GLU A 81 21.29 7.79 -1.93
C GLU A 81 20.08 8.64 -1.54
N ASN A 82 19.82 9.71 -2.30
CA ASN A 82 18.66 10.58 -2.10
C ASN A 82 17.36 9.84 -2.40
N GLN A 83 17.28 9.08 -3.49
CA GLN A 83 16.10 8.29 -3.83
C GLN A 83 15.75 7.28 -2.72
N LEU A 84 16.75 6.60 -2.15
CA LEU A 84 16.57 5.68 -1.03
C LEU A 84 16.08 6.40 0.25
N ASP A 85 16.54 7.63 0.48
CA ASP A 85 16.09 8.44 1.62
C ASP A 85 14.66 8.95 1.43
N ASP A 86 14.35 9.48 0.25
CA ASP A 86 13.03 9.98 -0.11
C ASP A 86 11.99 8.86 -0.05
N ALA A 87 12.33 7.66 -0.52
CA ALA A 87 11.47 6.48 -0.40
C ALA A 87 11.27 6.07 1.08
N PHE A 88 12.32 6.14 1.89
CA PHE A 88 12.23 5.82 3.32
C PHE A 88 11.31 6.83 4.03
N GLU A 89 11.57 8.13 3.88
CA GLU A 89 10.82 9.19 4.53
C GLU A 89 9.40 9.33 3.98
N GLY A 90 9.19 9.05 2.70
CA GLY A 90 7.88 9.08 2.05
C GLY A 90 6.86 8.20 2.76
N MET A 91 7.27 7.01 3.22
CA MET A 91 6.43 6.13 4.03
C MET A 91 6.02 6.79 5.37
N PHE A 92 6.96 7.41 6.07
CA PHE A 92 6.65 8.08 7.35
C PHE A 92 5.82 9.34 7.17
N VAL A 93 6.04 10.10 6.09
CA VAL A 93 5.20 11.25 5.72
C VAL A 93 3.75 10.78 5.52
N TRP A 94 3.55 9.73 4.73
CA TRP A 94 2.23 9.16 4.50
C TRP A 94 1.57 8.70 5.80
N MET A 95 2.28 7.92 6.64
CA MET A 95 1.74 7.44 7.91
C MET A 95 1.32 8.57 8.86
N ARG A 96 2.04 9.70 8.88
CA ARG A 96 1.68 10.88 9.70
C ARG A 96 0.44 11.61 9.17
N GLN A 97 0.19 11.55 7.87
CA GLN A 97 -0.92 12.22 7.21
C GLN A 97 -2.17 11.36 7.14
N TYR A 98 -2.01 10.03 7.09
CA TYR A 98 -3.11 9.09 7.04
C TYR A 98 -3.95 9.16 8.31
N LYS A 99 -5.26 9.33 8.13
CA LYS A 99 -6.26 9.32 9.19
C LYS A 99 -7.37 8.38 8.81
N ALA A 100 -7.47 7.30 9.57
CA ALA A 100 -8.63 6.44 9.61
C ALA A 100 -9.95 7.23 9.62
N PRO A 101 -10.83 7.09 8.61
CA PRO A 101 -12.21 7.59 8.71
C PRO A 101 -12.89 6.95 9.91
N ASP A 102 -13.56 7.78 10.72
CA ASP A 102 -14.38 7.34 11.84
C ASP A 102 -15.87 7.24 11.43
N GLU A 103 -16.72 6.79 12.35
CA GLU A 103 -18.15 6.58 12.11
C GLU A 103 -18.93 7.88 11.85
N SER A 104 -18.34 9.06 12.09
CA SER A 104 -18.98 10.35 11.82
C SER A 104 -18.84 10.81 10.37
N VAL A 105 -17.94 10.18 9.59
CA VAL A 105 -17.72 10.49 8.17
C VAL A 105 -18.74 9.73 7.32
N SER A 106 -19.35 10.41 6.34
CA SER A 106 -20.28 9.73 5.42
C SER A 106 -19.55 8.68 4.56
N GLU A 107 -20.27 7.64 4.13
CA GLU A 107 -19.68 6.57 3.31
C GLU A 107 -19.04 7.11 2.01
N GLU A 108 -19.68 8.09 1.36
CA GLU A 108 -19.16 8.72 0.14
C GLU A 108 -17.87 9.51 0.40
N GLU A 109 -17.84 10.30 1.48
CA GLU A 109 -16.63 11.05 1.88
C GLU A 109 -15.49 10.11 2.28
N ALA A 110 -15.80 9.03 3.01
CA ALA A 110 -14.82 8.02 3.39
C ALA A 110 -14.22 7.34 2.16
N LYS A 111 -15.05 6.96 1.17
CA LYS A 111 -14.59 6.38 -0.11
C LYS A 111 -13.70 7.34 -0.89
N ALA A 112 -14.11 8.61 -1.01
CA ALA A 112 -13.33 9.61 -1.73
C ALA A 112 -11.95 9.82 -1.08
N TYR A 113 -11.90 9.97 0.24
CA TYR A 113 -10.66 10.09 0.99
C TYR A 113 -9.77 8.85 0.85
N LEU A 114 -10.31 7.65 1.06
CA LEU A 114 -9.55 6.40 0.98
C LEU A 114 -9.04 6.12 -0.43
N THR A 115 -9.77 6.53 -1.47
CA THR A 115 -9.31 6.45 -2.87
C THR A 115 -8.07 7.31 -3.09
N GLN A 116 -8.06 8.53 -2.53
CA GLN A 116 -6.87 9.38 -2.58
C GLN A 116 -5.71 8.78 -1.78
N GLN A 117 -5.98 8.24 -0.59
CA GLN A 117 -4.94 7.58 0.21
C GLN A 117 -4.35 6.35 -0.50
N LYS A 118 -5.18 5.61 -1.24
CA LYS A 118 -4.73 4.49 -2.08
C LYS A 118 -3.70 4.92 -3.11
N ILE A 119 -3.99 5.97 -3.87
CA ILE A 119 -3.06 6.52 -4.87
C ILE A 119 -1.73 6.93 -4.22
N LEU A 120 -1.80 7.58 -3.05
CA LEU A 120 -0.60 8.03 -2.34
C LEU A 120 0.25 6.86 -1.84
N VAL A 121 -0.37 5.85 -1.23
CA VAL A 121 0.36 4.68 -0.70
C VAL A 121 0.88 3.77 -1.83
N GLU A 122 0.17 3.69 -2.96
CA GLU A 122 0.66 3.01 -4.17
C GLU A 122 1.92 3.68 -4.71
N LYS A 123 1.99 5.02 -4.68
CA LYS A 123 3.21 5.75 -5.03
C LYS A 123 4.34 5.43 -4.07
N VAL A 124 4.11 5.47 -2.76
CA VAL A 124 5.11 5.11 -1.75
C VAL A 124 5.62 3.68 -1.95
N ASN A 125 4.71 2.73 -2.18
CA ASN A 125 5.04 1.33 -2.44
C ASN A 125 5.95 1.19 -3.67
N LYS A 126 5.59 1.87 -4.77
CA LYS A 126 6.39 1.90 -5.99
C LYS A 126 7.77 2.52 -5.75
N ASP A 127 7.84 3.70 -5.13
CA ASP A 127 9.09 4.41 -4.86
C ASP A 127 10.07 3.54 -4.06
N ILE A 128 9.59 2.81 -3.04
CA ILE A 128 10.39 1.88 -2.24
C ILE A 128 10.92 0.73 -3.10
N LYS A 129 10.05 0.07 -3.88
CA LYS A 129 10.45 -1.07 -4.71
C LYS A 129 11.46 -0.66 -5.78
N GLU A 130 11.27 0.49 -6.42
CA GLU A 130 12.19 1.02 -7.43
C GLU A 130 13.54 1.40 -6.83
N ALA A 131 13.55 2.07 -5.66
CA ALA A 131 14.80 2.42 -4.97
C ALA A 131 15.59 1.18 -4.52
N LEU A 132 14.90 0.16 -3.99
CA LEU A 132 15.51 -1.13 -3.66
C LEU A 132 16.13 -1.80 -4.89
N GLN A 133 15.39 -1.86 -5.99
CA GLN A 133 15.87 -2.48 -7.22
C GLN A 133 17.10 -1.75 -7.76
N ALA A 134 17.06 -0.42 -7.83
CA ALA A 134 18.19 0.39 -8.29
C ALA A 134 19.44 0.15 -7.42
N ALA A 135 19.28 0.10 -6.09
CA ALA A 135 20.38 -0.17 -5.18
C ALA A 135 20.92 -1.60 -5.30
N LYS A 136 20.06 -2.60 -5.49
CA LYS A 136 20.49 -3.99 -5.72
C LYS A 136 21.28 -4.12 -7.01
N VAL A 137 20.84 -3.47 -8.08
CA VAL A 137 21.57 -3.44 -9.36
C VAL A 137 22.93 -2.75 -9.19
N GLU A 138 22.96 -1.58 -8.55
CA GLU A 138 24.20 -0.83 -8.31
C GLU A 138 25.23 -1.60 -7.46
N LEU A 139 24.74 -2.40 -6.50
CA LEU A 139 25.57 -3.18 -5.59
C LEU A 139 25.82 -4.62 -6.06
N GLY A 140 25.26 -5.04 -7.20
CA GLY A 140 25.41 -6.39 -7.74
C GLY A 140 24.73 -7.48 -6.89
N LYS A 141 23.58 -7.18 -6.28
CA LYS A 141 22.80 -8.06 -5.38
C LYS A 141 21.49 -8.58 -6.01
N ILE A 142 21.51 -8.79 -7.33
CA ILE A 142 20.39 -9.29 -8.14
C ILE A 142 20.39 -10.82 -8.22
#